data_AF-A0A151RUC6-F1
#
_entry.id   AF-A0A151RUC6-F1
#
_cell.length_a   1.000
_cell.length_b   1.000
_cell.length_c   1.000
_cell.angle_alpha   90.00
_cell.angle_beta   90.00
_cell.angle_gamma   90.00
#
_symmetry.space_group_name_H-M   'P 1'
#
loop_
_entity.id
_entity.type
_entity.pdbx_description
1 polymer ?
#
loop_
_entity_poly.entity_id
_entity_poly.type
_entity_poly.pdbx_seq_one_letter_code
_entity_poly.pdbx_strand_id
1 'polypeptide(L)'
;MTSSIDAWKKLQKAYANRSRARIMSLKERLSSITKGTSSVHDYLCHIHSIFDELSLVGHPVDDIDLVIATLNGLGPTFREFSASIRTRDSPLQFDELFDKLVDFEMFLN
;
A
#
# COMPACT_ATOMS: atom_id res chain seq x y z
N MET A 1 11.30 44.74 -5.25
CA MET A 1 11.37 43.86 -6.43
C MET A 1 11.61 42.44 -5.94
N THR A 2 10.59 41.58 -5.92
CA THR A 2 10.80 40.15 -5.70
C THR A 2 11.48 39.61 -6.95
N SER A 3 12.76 39.25 -6.85
CA SER A 3 13.49 38.66 -7.98
C SER A 3 12.80 37.36 -8.40
N SER A 4 12.75 37.07 -9.69
CA SER A 4 12.22 35.81 -10.24
C SER A 4 12.84 34.58 -9.58
N ILE A 5 14.07 34.71 -9.05
CA ILE A 5 14.79 33.69 -8.28
C ILE A 5 14.09 33.39 -6.95
N ASP A 6 13.60 34.39 -6.23
CA ASP A 6 12.90 34.20 -4.95
C ASP A 6 11.50 33.61 -5.16
N ALA A 7 10.83 34.00 -6.24
CA ALA A 7 9.56 33.38 -6.65
C ALA A 7 9.76 31.90 -7.03
N TRP A 8 10.81 31.59 -7.79
CA TRP A 8 11.17 30.21 -8.16
C TRP A 8 11.51 29.34 -6.95
N LYS A 9 12.33 29.85 -6.01
CA LYS A 9 12.66 29.14 -4.76
C LYS A 9 11.42 28.86 -3.91
N LYS A 10 10.49 29.81 -3.81
CA LYS A 10 9.22 29.62 -3.09
C LYS A 10 8.36 28.55 -3.75
N LEU A 11 8.25 28.55 -5.07
CA LEU A 11 7.50 27.54 -5.81
C LEU A 11 8.11 26.15 -5.62
N GLN A 12 9.44 26.03 -5.78
CA GLN A 12 10.17 24.78 -5.59
C GLN A 12 9.97 24.24 -4.16
N LYS A 13 10.06 25.10 -3.14
CA LYS A 13 9.81 24.72 -1.75
C LYS A 13 8.36 24.28 -1.53
N ALA A 14 7.38 25.02 -2.06
CA ALA A 14 5.98 24.67 -1.94
C ALA A 14 5.65 23.34 -2.63
N TYR A 15 6.19 23.12 -3.83
CA TYR A 15 6.02 21.87 -4.57
C TYR A 15 6.68 20.69 -3.85
N ALA A 16 7.92 20.85 -3.39
CA ALA A 16 8.63 19.84 -2.61
C ALA A 16 7.89 19.50 -1.31
N ASN A 17 7.33 20.49 -0.60
CA ASN A 17 6.52 20.27 0.58
C ASN A 17 5.22 19.51 0.27
N ARG A 18 4.52 19.88 -0.81
CA ARG A 18 3.32 19.16 -1.25
C ARG A 18 3.62 17.71 -1.62
N SER A 19 4.73 17.46 -2.32
CA SER A 19 5.19 16.12 -2.65
C SER A 19 5.48 15.30 -1.39
N ARG A 20 6.25 15.84 -0.43
CA ARG A 20 6.55 15.16 0.85
C ARG A 20 5.30 14.86 1.67
N ALA A 21 4.38 15.81 1.80
CA ALA A 21 3.12 15.59 2.49
C ALA A 21 2.26 14.52 1.80
N ARG A 22 2.25 14.48 0.46
CA ARG A 22 1.55 13.45 -0.31
C ARG A 22 2.13 12.07 -0.06
N ILE A 23 3.45 11.92 -0.12
CA ILE A 23 4.14 10.65 0.15
C ILE A 23 3.85 10.17 1.57
N MET A 24 3.93 11.07 2.56
CA MET A 24 3.64 10.76 3.96
C MET A 24 2.20 10.25 4.13
N SER A 25 1.22 10.97 3.57
CA SER A 25 -0.19 10.56 3.61
C SER A 25 -0.43 9.21 2.93
N LEU A 26 0.25 8.92 1.81
CA LEU A 26 0.13 7.62 1.14
C LEU A 26 0.70 6.48 1.98
N LYS A 27 1.87 6.69 2.60
CA LYS A 27 2.47 5.69 3.51
C LYS A 27 1.61 5.47 4.75
N GLU A 28 1.03 6.52 5.33
CA GLU A 28 0.09 6.41 6.45
C GLU A 28 -1.15 5.61 6.06
N ARG A 29 -1.76 5.91 4.90
CA ARG A 29 -2.88 5.14 4.35
C ARG A 29 -2.52 3.67 4.18
N LEU A 30 -1.36 3.37 3.58
CA LEU A 30 -0.90 1.98 3.39
C LEU A 30 -0.71 1.24 4.72
N SER A 31 -0.17 1.91 5.74
CA SER A 31 0.09 1.30 7.05
C SER A 31 -1.16 1.10 7.92
N SER A 32 -2.23 1.86 7.66
CA SER A 32 -3.45 1.89 8.48
C SER A 32 -4.65 1.22 7.81
N ILE A 33 -4.51 0.81 6.54
CA ILE A 33 -5.58 0.13 5.83
C ILE A 33 -5.87 -1.23 6.47
N THR A 34 -7.16 -1.53 6.60
CA THR A 34 -7.63 -2.82 7.11
C THR A 34 -8.79 -3.31 6.25
N LYS A 35 -8.95 -4.63 6.14
CA LYS A 35 -10.09 -5.22 5.40
C LYS A 35 -11.42 -4.83 6.06
N GLY A 36 -11.46 -4.85 7.40
CA GLY A 36 -12.67 -4.58 8.16
C GLY A 36 -13.84 -5.43 7.65
N THR A 37 -14.91 -4.77 7.22
CA THR A 37 -16.13 -5.40 6.66
C THR A 37 -16.16 -5.45 5.14
N SER A 38 -15.13 -4.98 4.42
CA SER A 38 -15.09 -5.05 2.96
C SER A 38 -14.83 -6.48 2.49
N SER A 39 -15.09 -6.74 1.21
CA SER A 39 -14.57 -7.95 0.54
C SER A 39 -13.03 -7.93 0.52
N VAL A 40 -12.40 -9.10 0.38
CA VAL A 40 -10.96 -9.21 0.11
C VAL A 40 -10.60 -8.50 -1.19
N HIS A 41 -11.42 -8.66 -2.23
CA HIS A 41 -11.17 -8.03 -3.53
C HIS A 41 -11.07 -6.49 -3.40
N ASP A 42 -12.07 -5.84 -2.78
CA ASP A 42 -12.08 -4.39 -2.61
C ASP A 42 -10.90 -3.90 -1.77
N TYR A 43 -10.57 -4.66 -0.71
CA TYR A 43 -9.42 -4.37 0.15
C TYR A 43 -8.11 -4.39 -0.63
N LEU A 44 -7.89 -5.42 -1.44
CA LEU A 44 -6.67 -5.57 -2.24
C LEU A 44 -6.57 -4.52 -3.36
N CYS A 45 -7.68 -4.19 -4.02
CA CYS A 45 -7.70 -3.10 -5.01
C CYS A 45 -7.34 -1.75 -4.39
N HIS A 46 -7.79 -1.46 -3.16
CA HIS A 46 -7.39 -0.24 -2.45
C HIS A 46 -5.90 -0.20 -2.12
N ILE A 47 -5.32 -1.34 -1.71
CA ILE A 47 -3.88 -1.47 -1.48
C ILE A 47 -3.10 -1.20 -2.77
N HIS A 48 -3.50 -1.86 -3.86
CA HIS A 48 -2.86 -1.71 -5.16
C HIS A 48 -2.91 -0.26 -5.65
N SER A 49 -4.04 0.43 -5.47
CA SER A 49 -4.16 1.85 -5.81
C SER A 49 -3.18 2.72 -5.04
N ILE A 50 -2.99 2.49 -3.73
CA ILE A 50 -2.02 3.27 -2.94
C ILE A 50 -0.58 2.97 -3.38
N PHE A 51 -0.29 1.71 -3.70
CA PHE A 51 1.00 1.26 -4.24
C PHE A 51 1.34 1.94 -5.57
N ASP A 52 0.39 1.96 -6.51
CA ASP A 52 0.55 2.62 -7.81
C ASP A 52 0.80 4.12 -7.63
N GLU A 53 0.03 4.77 -6.75
CA GLU A 53 0.22 6.19 -6.43
C GLU A 53 1.62 6.48 -5.85
N LEU A 54 2.13 5.62 -4.97
CA LEU A 54 3.48 5.71 -4.39
C LEU A 54 4.56 5.55 -5.46
N SER A 55 4.39 4.57 -6.35
CA SER A 55 5.29 4.34 -7.50
C SER A 55 5.31 5.54 -8.46
N LEU A 56 4.14 6.13 -8.75
CA LEU A 56 4.01 7.31 -9.62
C LEU A 56 4.72 8.55 -9.06
N VAL A 57 4.80 8.71 -7.73
CA VAL A 57 5.54 9.81 -7.09
C VAL A 57 6.99 9.45 -6.79
N GLY A 58 7.52 8.39 -7.39
CA GLY A 58 8.92 7.98 -7.30
C GLY A 58 9.30 7.32 -5.96
N HIS A 59 8.33 6.78 -5.23
CA HIS A 59 8.53 6.09 -3.96
C HIS A 59 7.91 4.69 -4.00
N PRO A 60 8.35 3.81 -4.94
CA PRO A 60 7.83 2.46 -5.04
C PRO A 60 8.01 1.71 -3.72
N VAL A 61 7.06 0.84 -3.41
CA VAL A 61 7.14 -0.11 -2.30
C VAL A 61 7.69 -1.43 -2.87
N ASP A 62 8.45 -2.19 -2.10
CA ASP A 62 8.81 -3.54 -2.53
C ASP A 62 7.68 -4.55 -2.27
N ASP A 63 7.70 -5.67 -2.98
CA ASP A 63 6.66 -6.69 -2.86
C ASP A 63 6.55 -7.27 -1.45
N ILE A 64 7.67 -7.40 -0.73
CA ILE A 64 7.66 -7.97 0.62
C ILE A 64 6.95 -7.01 1.58
N ASP A 65 7.30 -5.73 1.55
CA ASP A 65 6.63 -4.69 2.32
C ASP A 65 5.14 -4.59 1.98
N LEU A 66 4.77 -4.74 0.69
CA LEU A 66 3.38 -4.76 0.25
C LEU A 66 2.62 -5.99 0.78
N VAL A 67 3.23 -7.18 0.73
CA VAL A 67 2.69 -8.40 1.33
C VAL A 67 2.51 -8.23 2.84
N ILE A 68 3.52 -7.68 3.55
CA ILE A 68 3.44 -7.44 5.00
C ILE A 68 2.29 -6.48 5.32
N ALA A 69 2.18 -5.36 4.61
CA ALA A 69 1.09 -4.39 4.80
C ALA A 69 -0.27 -5.06 4.59
N THR A 70 -0.39 -5.86 3.53
CA THR A 70 -1.62 -6.59 3.20
C THR A 70 -2.00 -7.56 4.33
N LEU A 71 -1.07 -8.38 4.81
CA LEU A 71 -1.34 -9.36 5.86
C LEU A 71 -1.66 -8.73 7.22
N ASN A 72 -1.12 -7.54 7.51
CA ASN A 72 -1.35 -6.83 8.77
C ASN A 72 -2.77 -6.23 8.87
N GLY A 73 -3.36 -5.85 7.74
CA GLY A 73 -4.73 -5.33 7.69
C GLY A 73 -5.81 -6.42 7.62
N LEU A 74 -5.42 -7.71 7.58
CA LEU A 74 -6.35 -8.82 7.62
C LEU A 74 -6.91 -9.06 9.03
N GLY A 75 -8.18 -9.43 9.09
CA GLY A 75 -8.86 -9.76 10.34
C GLY A 75 -8.47 -11.14 10.90
N PRO A 76 -8.93 -11.48 12.12
CA PRO A 76 -8.58 -12.72 12.81
C PRO A 76 -8.99 -13.99 12.04
N THR A 77 -10.02 -13.93 11.19
CA THR A 77 -10.45 -15.04 10.33
C THR A 77 -9.36 -15.51 9.36
N PHE A 78 -8.42 -14.65 9.00
CA PHE A 78 -7.35 -14.94 8.05
C PHE A 78 -6.04 -15.33 8.75
N ARG A 79 -6.05 -15.56 10.07
CA ARG A 79 -4.82 -15.79 10.85
C ARG A 79 -3.99 -16.98 10.35
N GLU A 80 -4.65 -18.09 10.02
CA GLU A 80 -3.97 -19.29 9.52
C GLU A 80 -3.39 -19.07 8.12
N PHE A 81 -4.14 -18.38 7.26
CA PHE A 81 -3.64 -17.93 5.96
C PHE A 81 -2.40 -17.04 6.13
N SER A 82 -2.49 -16.00 6.96
CA SER A 82 -1.37 -15.10 7.22
C SER A 82 -0.13 -15.82 7.77
N ALA A 83 -0.32 -16.85 8.60
CA ALA A 83 0.79 -17.66 9.11
C ALA A 83 1.45 -18.47 8.00
N SER A 84 0.68 -19.13 7.14
CA SER A 84 1.21 -19.97 6.06
C SER A 84 2.01 -19.15 5.03
N ILE A 85 1.55 -17.93 4.72
CA ILE A 85 2.28 -17.01 3.83
C ILE A 85 3.60 -16.56 4.47
N ARG A 86 3.64 -16.28 5.78
CA ARG A 86 4.86 -15.82 6.47
C ARG A 86 5.93 -16.89 6.62
N THR A 87 5.56 -18.16 6.66
CA THR A 87 6.51 -19.29 6.78
C THR A 87 6.92 -19.88 5.43
N ARG A 88 6.47 -19.30 4.32
CA ARG A 88 6.78 -19.76 2.98
C ARG A 88 8.22 -19.42 2.61
N ASP A 89 8.95 -20.38 2.05
CA ASP A 89 10.37 -20.20 1.64
C ASP A 89 10.54 -19.47 0.30
N SER A 90 9.53 -19.48 -0.57
CA SER A 90 9.58 -18.82 -1.87
C SER A 90 9.04 -17.38 -1.82
N PRO A 91 9.67 -16.43 -2.55
CA PRO A 91 9.15 -15.07 -2.65
C PRO A 91 7.74 -15.09 -3.23
N LEU A 92 6.87 -14.26 -2.67
CA LEU A 92 5.46 -14.19 -3.03
C LEU A 92 5.18 -12.83 -3.67
N GLN A 93 4.70 -12.85 -4.91
CA GLN A 93 4.34 -11.66 -5.66
C GLN A 93 2.92 -11.21 -5.30
N PHE A 94 2.63 -9.92 -5.36
CA PHE A 94 1.33 -9.39 -4.95
C PHE A 94 0.16 -10.01 -5.73
N ASP A 95 0.29 -10.23 -7.04
CA ASP A 95 -0.74 -10.88 -7.84
C ASP A 95 -1.02 -12.32 -7.37
N GLU A 96 0.03 -13.05 -6.99
CA GLU A 96 -0.13 -14.40 -6.42
C GLU A 96 -0.79 -14.35 -5.04
N LEU A 97 -0.52 -13.32 -4.23
CA LEU A 97 -1.21 -13.09 -2.96
C LEU A 97 -2.69 -12.84 -3.19
N PHE A 98 -3.00 -12.06 -4.23
CA PHE A 98 -4.34 -11.62 -4.57
C PHE A 98 -5.24 -12.82 -4.84
N ASP A 99 -4.83 -13.67 -5.79
CA ASP A 99 -5.59 -14.86 -6.17
C ASP A 99 -5.82 -15.79 -4.96
N LYS A 100 -4.76 -16.08 -4.20
CA LYS A 100 -4.84 -16.95 -3.02
C LYS A 100 -5.78 -16.40 -1.94
N LEU A 101 -5.77 -15.09 -1.70
CA LEU A 101 -6.63 -14.47 -0.70
C LEU A 101 -8.10 -14.48 -1.12
N VAL A 102 -8.38 -14.24 -2.40
CA VAL A 102 -9.73 -14.30 -2.96
C VAL A 102 -10.28 -15.73 -2.88
N ASP A 103 -9.50 -16.72 -3.29
CA ASP A 103 -9.88 -18.14 -3.18
C ASP A 103 -10.16 -18.54 -1.72
N PHE A 104 -9.35 -18.05 -0.79
CA PHE A 104 -9.54 -18.33 0.63
C PHE A 104 -10.80 -17.66 1.20
N GLU A 105 -11.15 -16.43 0.78
CA GLU A 105 -12.42 -15.80 1.18
C GLU A 105 -13.62 -16.58 0.64
N MET A 106 -13.53 -17.12 -0.59
CA MET A 106 -14.59 -17.96 -1.15
C MET A 106 -14.78 -19.27 -0.37
N PHE A 107 -13.71 -19.88 0.15
CA PHE A 107 -13.79 -21.08 0.97
C PHE A 107 -14.42 -20.83 2.37
N LEU A 108 -14.30 -19.61 2.89
CA LEU A 108 -14.87 -19.24 4.20
C LEU A 108 -16.37 -18.93 4.16
N ASN A 109 -16.94 -18.70 2.98
CA ASN A 109 -18.36 -18.35 2.77
C ASN A 109 -19.20 -19.59 2.43
#